data_AF-A0A351XQM1-F1
#
_entry.id   AF-A0A351XQM1-F1
#
_cell.length_a   1.000
_cell.length_b   1.000
_cell.length_c   1.000
_cell.angle_alpha   90.00
_cell.angle_beta   90.00
_cell.angle_gamma   90.00
#
_symmetry.space_group_name_H-M   'P 1'
#
loop_
_entity.id
_entity.type
_entity.pdbx_description
1 polymer ?
#
loop_
_entity_poly.entity_id
_entity_poly.type
_entity_poly.pdbx_seq_one_letter_code
_entity_poly.pdbx_strand_id
1 'polypeptide(L)' 'MAGTSDKPFRTICRAQGAALTTSEMVVIQHHLLNTNKSKHRLDFTGEPAPISIQIAGSEADE' A
#
# COMPACT_ATOMS: atom_id res chain seq x y z
N MET A 1 -0.94 2.02 7.88
CA MET A 1 0.00 2.36 8.98
C MET A 1 1.42 2.09 8.51
N ALA A 2 2.19 3.15 8.26
CA ALA A 2 3.57 3.00 7.78
C ALA A 2 4.41 2.17 8.77
N GLY A 3 5.12 1.16 8.28
CA GLY A 3 5.90 0.21 9.07
C GLY A 3 5.09 -0.96 9.65
N THR A 4 3.77 -1.03 9.44
CA THR A 4 2.93 -2.11 10.01
C THR A 4 2.00 -2.75 8.98
N SER A 5 1.34 -1.97 8.14
CA SER A 5 0.35 -2.48 7.19
C SER A 5 0.98 -2.96 5.88
N ASP A 6 2.06 -3.74 5.98
CA ASP A 6 2.71 -4.40 4.86
C ASP A 6 1.89 -5.59 4.34
N LYS A 7 2.35 -6.22 3.26
CA LYS A 7 1.61 -7.32 2.61
C LYS A 7 1.35 -8.50 3.55
N PRO A 8 2.33 -9.03 4.30
CA PRO A 8 2.08 -10.08 5.30
C PRO A 8 1.00 -9.70 6.31
N PHE A 9 1.07 -8.50 6.89
CA PHE A 9 0.09 -8.05 7.87
C PHE A 9 -1.31 -7.92 7.28
N ARG A 10 -1.45 -7.32 6.08
CA ARG A 10 -2.73 -7.23 5.38
C ARG A 10 -3.33 -8.60 5.10
N THR A 11 -2.50 -9.57 4.72
CA THR A 11 -2.93 -10.95 4.45
C THR A 11 -3.54 -11.57 5.70
N ILE A 12 -2.88 -11.41 6.86
CA ILE A 12 -3.38 -11.91 8.14
C ILE A 12 -4.70 -11.21 8.51
N CYS A 13 -4.78 -9.88 8.38
CA CYS A 13 -6.03 -9.15 8.66
C CYS A 13 -7.20 -9.65 7.81
N ARG A 14 -6.98 -9.88 6.51
CA ARG A 14 -8.01 -10.44 5.61
C ARG A 14 -8.42 -11.85 6.04
N ALA A 15 -7.45 -12.71 6.38
CA ALA A 15 -7.73 -14.05 6.88
C ALA A 15 -8.53 -14.05 8.20
N GLN A 16 -8.39 -13.00 9.01
CA GLN A 16 -9.15 -12.78 10.24
C GLN A 16 -10.51 -12.07 10.03
N GLY A 17 -10.93 -11.87 8.78
CA GLY A 17 -12.26 -11.31 8.47
C GLY A 17 -12.30 -9.80 8.30
N ALA A 18 -11.16 -9.11 8.17
CA ALA A 18 -11.16 -7.71 7.79
C ALA A 18 -11.78 -7.54 6.39
N ALA A 19 -12.84 -6.76 6.29
CA ALA A 19 -13.51 -6.48 5.02
C ALA A 19 -12.64 -5.62 4.07
N LEU A 20 -11.76 -4.80 4.63
CA LEU A 20 -10.84 -3.94 3.90
C LEU A 20 -9.50 -3.82 4.63
N THR A 21 -8.43 -3.74 3.84
CA THR A 21 -7.07 -3.42 4.29
C THR A 21 -6.51 -2.32 3.39
N THR A 22 -5.69 -1.44 3.96
CA THR A 22 -5.05 -0.33 3.21
C THR A 22 -3.55 -0.51 3.23
N SER A 23 -2.88 -0.15 2.12
CA SER A 23 -1.43 -0.14 2.01
C SER A 23 -0.76 0.74 3.08
N GLU A 24 0.55 0.59 3.25
CA GLU A 24 1.33 1.71 3.78
C GLU A 24 1.24 2.92 2.83
N MET A 25 1.45 4.12 3.39
CA MET A 25 1.44 5.37 2.62
C MET A 25 2.53 5.34 1.54
N VAL A 26 2.17 5.62 0.28
CA VAL A 26 3.10 5.72 -0.85
C VAL A 26 3.22 7.18 -1.25
N VAL A 27 4.45 7.68 -1.40
CA VAL A 27 4.69 9.04 -1.90
C VAL A 27 4.63 9.02 -3.41
N ILE A 28 3.72 9.81 -4.00
CA ILE A 28 3.56 9.92 -5.44
C ILE A 28 4.50 11.02 -5.94
N GLN A 29 5.76 10.66 -6.08
CA GLN A 29 6.78 11.50 -6.73
C GLN A 29 7.54 10.63 -7.71
N HIS A 30 7.69 11.09 -8.96
CA HIS A 30 8.26 10.27 -10.05
C HIS A 30 9.59 9.57 -9.69
N HIS A 31 10.49 10.27 -9.00
CA HIS A 31 11.79 9.73 -8.61
C HIS A 31 11.71 8.69 -7.48
N LEU A 32 10.63 8.66 -6.70
CA LEU A 32 10.41 7.70 -5.61
C LEU A 32 9.63 6.46 -6.05
N LEU A 33 8.81 6.53 -7.10
CA LEU A 33 7.97 5.43 -7.57
C LEU A 33 8.77 4.17 -7.91
N ASN A 34 9.99 4.33 -8.46
CA ASN A 34 10.84 3.22 -8.89
C ASN A 34 11.73 2.64 -7.77
N THR A 35 11.70 3.23 -6.58
CA THR A 35 12.49 2.74 -5.44
C THR A 35 11.97 1.41 -4.92
N ASN A 36 12.84 0.63 -4.28
CA ASN A 36 12.44 -0.62 -3.63
C ASN A 36 11.33 -0.41 -2.60
N LYS A 37 11.37 0.72 -1.87
CA LYS A 37 10.35 1.07 -0.88
C LYS A 37 8.96 1.19 -1.50
N SER A 38 8.81 1.95 -2.57
CA SER A 38 7.53 2.12 -3.26
C SER A 38 7.06 0.81 -3.90
N LYS A 39 7.96 0.06 -4.54
CA LYS A 39 7.64 -1.25 -5.13
C LYS A 39 7.11 -2.25 -4.10
N HIS A 40 7.71 -2.32 -2.91
CA HIS A 40 7.23 -3.21 -1.84
C HIS A 40 5.85 -2.77 -1.31
N ARG A 41 5.62 -1.46 -1.17
CA ARG A 41 4.32 -0.94 -0.71
C ARG A 41 3.20 -1.11 -1.74
N LEU A 42 3.56 -1.18 -3.02
CA LEU A 42 2.65 -1.37 -4.16
C LEU A 42 2.55 -2.84 -4.62
N ASP A 43 3.17 -3.80 -3.91
CA ASP A 43 2.95 -5.22 -4.18
C ASP A 43 1.64 -5.69 -3.52
N PHE A 44 0.64 -5.92 -4.37
CA PHE A 44 -0.66 -6.49 -4.01
C PHE A 44 -0.87 -7.88 -4.60
N THR A 45 0.19 -8.53 -5.08
CA THR A 45 0.10 -9.84 -5.73
C THR A 45 -0.52 -10.86 -4.77
N GLY A 46 -1.69 -11.39 -5.15
CA GLY A 46 -2.43 -12.38 -4.34
C GLY A 46 -3.40 -11.79 -3.32
N GLU A 47 -3.53 -10.46 -3.21
CA GLU A 47 -4.54 -9.84 -2.36
C GLU A 47 -5.93 -9.82 -3.05
N PRO A 48 -7.01 -10.14 -2.31
CA PRO A 48 -8.36 -10.07 -2.85
C PRO A 48 -8.84 -8.61 -2.99
N ALA A 49 -9.63 -8.35 -4.03
CA ALA A 49 -10.30 -7.06 -4.20
C ALA A 49 -11.36 -6.80 -3.10
N PRO A 50 -11.64 -5.54 -2.75
CA PRO A 50 -11.00 -4.32 -3.26
C PRO A 50 -9.61 -4.06 -2.66
N ILE A 51 -8.73 -3.40 -3.42
CA ILE A 51 -7.42 -2.92 -2.95
C ILE A 51 -7.53 -1.43 -2.62
N SER A 52 -7.19 -1.06 -1.38
CA SER A 52 -7.14 0.33 -0.92
C SER A 52 -5.70 0.78 -0.80
N ILE A 53 -5.36 1.88 -1.46
CA ILE A 53 -4.01 2.44 -1.50
C ILE A 53 -4.04 3.81 -0.84
N GLN A 54 -3.15 4.03 0.13
CA GLN A 54 -2.95 5.35 0.72
C GLN A 54 -1.80 6.06 0.00
N ILE A 55 -2.09 7.21 -0.59
CA ILE A 55 -1.09 8.06 -1.25
C ILE A 55 -0.76 9.30 -0.41
N ALA A 56 0.42 9.87 -0.64
CA ALA A 56 0.84 11.17 -0.14
C ALA A 56 1.51 11.97 -1.26
N GLY A 57 1.17 13.25 -1.34
CA GLY A 57 1.69 14.21 -2.30
C GLY A 57 1.54 15.62 -1.74
N SER A 58 2.21 16.57 -2.39
CA SER A 58 2.17 18.00 -2.04
C SER A 58 1.42 18.81 -3.08
N GLU A 59 1.38 18.35 -4.33
CA GLU A 59 0.72 19.03 -5.45
C GLU A 59 -0.41 18.17 -6.03
N ALA A 60 -1.39 18.81 -6.66
CA ALA A 60 -2.52 18.09 -7.28
C ALA A 60 -2.12 17.34 -8.56
N ASP A 61 -1.03 17.78 -9.20
CA ASP A 61 -0.58 17.31 -10.51
C ASP A 61 0.45 16.17 -10.41
N GLU A 62 0.82 15.78 -9.18
CA GLU A 62 1.76 14.70 -8.86
C GLU A 62 1.16 13.30 -9.06
#